data_AF-A0A0R1RFJ0-F1
#
_entry.id   AF-A0A0R1RFJ0-F1
#
_cell.length_a   1.000
_cell.length_b   1.000
_cell.length_c   1.000
_cell.angle_alpha   90.00
_cell.angle_beta   90.00
_cell.angle_gamma   90.00
#
_symmetry.space_group_name_H-M   'P 1'
#
loop_
_entity.id
_entity.type
_entity.pdbx_description
1 polymer ?
#
loop_
_entity_poly.entity_id
_entity_poly.type
_entity_poly.pdbx_seq_one_letter_code
_entity_poly.pdbx_strand_id
1 'polypeptide(L)'
;MIELILTDIVIYTSTAIDLVVILMLLFSKYRSDKHRRQIYIGQFLGSYTLIAISVFFAFVLHYVPAKWMLGFLGIIPIIFGLKYIFGDEDEASEVSQKIEDRQDKNLITTVALITVASCGADNIGLFVPYFVSLTMSQIIVTIVVFTICIYLLVWIGDKSSQVSFVKTFLAKFGDWIMAIIYIGLGIMIILQSGTINYLVKLIFH
;
A
#
# COMPACT_ATOMS: atom_id res chain seq x y z
N MET A 1 1.36 21.53 10.40
CA MET A 1 0.51 20.47 11.03
C MET A 1 -0.64 20.08 10.13
N ILE A 2 -1.47 21.02 9.65
CA ILE A 2 -2.55 20.71 8.70
C ILE A 2 -2.01 20.10 7.39
N GLU A 3 -0.94 20.68 6.83
CA GLU A 3 -0.30 20.15 5.61
C GLU A 3 0.24 18.72 5.77
N LEU A 4 0.81 18.40 6.94
CA LEU A 4 1.26 17.05 7.28
C LEU A 4 0.10 16.06 7.27
N ILE A 5 -0.99 16.39 7.98
CA ILE A 5 -2.18 15.54 8.05
C ILE A 5 -2.80 15.33 6.66
N LEU A 6 -2.87 16.38 5.83
CA LEU A 6 -3.36 16.26 4.46
C LEU A 6 -2.44 15.36 3.62
N THR A 7 -1.13 15.52 3.78
CA THR A 7 -0.13 14.69 3.10
C THR A 7 -0.25 13.23 3.54
N ASP A 8 -0.38 12.96 4.84
CA ASP A 8 -0.59 11.64 5.41
C ASP A 8 -1.83 10.95 4.81
N ILE A 9 -2.94 11.68 4.73
CA ILE A 9 -4.20 11.18 4.14
C ILE A 9 -3.99 10.84 2.67
N VAL A 10 -3.38 11.74 1.89
CA VAL A 10 -3.12 11.52 0.47
C VAL A 10 -2.20 10.33 0.26
N ILE A 11 -1.12 10.25 1.02
CA ILE A 11 -0.15 9.16 0.99
C ILE A 11 -0.82 7.83 1.28
N TYR A 12 -1.54 7.73 2.40
CA TYR A 12 -2.18 6.48 2.79
C TYR A 12 -3.27 6.07 1.80
N THR A 13 -4.09 7.03 1.35
CA THR A 13 -5.18 6.74 0.41
C THR A 13 -4.61 6.27 -0.93
N SER A 14 -3.51 6.86 -1.40
CA SER A 14 -2.88 6.47 -2.67
C SER A 14 -2.41 5.02 -2.69
N THR A 15 -2.01 4.48 -1.54
CA THR A 15 -1.50 3.11 -1.42
C THR A 15 -2.52 2.10 -0.88
N ALA A 16 -3.77 2.52 -0.67
CA ALA A 16 -4.81 1.69 -0.06
C ALA A 16 -6.06 1.50 -0.94
N ILE A 17 -6.08 2.04 -2.16
CA ILE A 17 -7.23 1.91 -3.08
C ILE A 17 -7.48 0.44 -3.46
N ASP A 18 -6.42 -0.32 -3.67
CA ASP A 18 -6.42 -1.77 -3.95
C ASP A 18 -7.00 -2.59 -2.78
N LEU A 19 -6.67 -2.20 -1.56
CA LEU A 19 -7.12 -2.87 -0.34
C LEU A 19 -8.63 -2.82 -0.16
N VAL A 20 -9.30 -1.75 -0.62
CA VAL A 20 -10.77 -1.65 -0.56
C VAL A 20 -11.40 -2.85 -1.27
N VAL A 21 -10.85 -3.22 -2.42
CA VAL A 21 -11.32 -4.32 -3.29
C VAL A 21 -11.20 -5.66 -2.60
N ILE A 22 -10.01 -5.93 -2.06
CA ILE A 22 -9.71 -7.16 -1.33
C ILE A 22 -10.61 -7.28 -0.11
N LEU A 23 -10.79 -6.19 0.65
CA LEU A 23 -11.66 -6.15 1.82
C LEU A 23 -13.11 -6.41 1.44
N MET A 24 -13.62 -5.83 0.34
CA MET A 24 -14.97 -6.10 -0.15
C MET A 24 -15.17 -7.57 -0.49
N LEU A 25 -14.21 -8.22 -1.15
CA LEU A 25 -14.27 -9.65 -1.46
C LEU A 25 -14.31 -10.50 -0.18
N LEU A 26 -13.46 -10.17 0.80
CA LEU A 26 -13.41 -10.85 2.09
C LEU A 26 -14.72 -10.71 2.87
N PHE A 27 -15.27 -9.49 2.99
CA PHE A 27 -16.55 -9.26 3.68
C PHE A 27 -17.75 -9.88 2.93
N SER A 28 -17.70 -9.94 1.59
CA SER A 28 -18.72 -10.62 0.80
C SER A 28 -18.71 -12.14 1.04
N LYS A 29 -17.52 -12.74 1.22
CA LYS A 29 -17.34 -14.19 1.43
C LYS A 29 -17.65 -14.60 2.87
N TYR A 30 -17.24 -13.80 3.86
CA TYR A 30 -17.37 -14.11 5.28
C TYR A 30 -18.37 -13.20 5.99
N ARG A 31 -19.65 -13.63 6.05
CA ARG A 31 -20.77 -12.78 6.50
C ARG A 31 -21.09 -12.79 8.00
N SER A 32 -20.49 -13.66 8.79
CA SER A 32 -20.77 -13.73 10.24
C SER A 32 -19.98 -12.66 11.01
N ASP A 33 -20.60 -12.08 12.05
CA ASP A 33 -19.99 -11.04 12.90
C ASP A 33 -18.62 -11.43 13.48
N LYS A 34 -18.42 -12.73 13.77
CA LYS A 34 -17.14 -13.26 14.24
C LYS A 34 -16.06 -13.08 13.18
N HIS A 35 -16.36 -13.40 11.93
CA HIS A 35 -15.42 -13.25 10.82
C HIS A 35 -15.21 -11.79 10.46
N ARG A 36 -16.26 -10.96 10.53
CA ARG A 36 -16.14 -9.51 10.35
C ARG A 36 -15.08 -8.93 11.29
N ARG A 37 -15.13 -9.27 12.58
CA ARG A 37 -14.12 -8.87 13.57
C ARG A 37 -12.72 -9.39 13.24
N GLN A 38 -12.60 -10.62 12.73
CA GLN A 38 -11.32 -11.20 12.32
C GLN A 38 -10.70 -10.45 11.13
N ILE A 39 -11.51 -10.00 10.16
CA ILE A 39 -11.05 -9.19 9.02
C ILE A 39 -10.52 -7.84 9.52
N TYR A 40 -11.24 -7.16 10.43
CA TYR A 40 -10.76 -5.92 11.06
C TYR A 40 -9.39 -6.12 11.73
N ILE A 41 -9.26 -7.14 12.60
CA ILE A 41 -8.02 -7.40 13.32
C ILE A 41 -6.89 -7.71 12.34
N GLY A 42 -7.15 -8.54 11.33
CA GLY A 42 -6.17 -8.92 10.32
C GLY A 42 -5.67 -7.72 9.51
N GLN A 43 -6.57 -6.84 9.08
CA GLN A 43 -6.19 -5.65 8.31
C GLN A 43 -5.34 -4.69 9.15
N PHE A 44 -5.70 -4.48 10.41
CA PHE A 44 -4.89 -3.68 11.33
C PHE A 44 -3.51 -4.29 11.53
N LEU A 45 -3.43 -5.60 11.77
CA LEU A 45 -2.17 -6.31 11.98
C LEU A 45 -1.27 -6.23 10.74
N GLY A 46 -1.82 -6.45 9.54
CA GLY A 46 -1.08 -6.33 8.28
C GLY A 46 -0.59 -4.90 8.03
N SER A 47 -1.48 -3.91 8.20
CA SER A 47 -1.13 -2.50 7.98
C SER A 47 -0.05 -2.00 8.95
N TYR A 48 -0.18 -2.32 10.25
CA TYR A 48 0.86 -1.96 11.22
C TYR A 48 2.18 -2.67 10.98
N THR A 49 2.15 -3.91 10.46
CA THR A 49 3.37 -4.61 10.06
C THR A 49 4.10 -3.84 8.96
N LEU A 50 3.37 -3.36 7.94
CA LEU A 50 3.96 -2.55 6.86
C LEU A 50 4.49 -1.21 7.36
N ILE A 51 3.74 -0.52 8.23
CA ILE A 51 4.17 0.72 8.85
C ILE A 51 5.46 0.49 9.67
N ALA A 52 5.50 -0.57 10.47
CA ALA A 52 6.67 -0.90 11.30
C ALA A 52 7.91 -1.20 10.45
N ILE A 53 7.76 -2.00 9.39
CA ILE A 53 8.84 -2.27 8.43
C ILE A 53 9.31 -0.95 7.79
N SER A 54 8.39 -0.08 7.42
CA SER A 54 8.72 1.19 6.77
C SER A 54 9.46 2.16 7.69
N VAL A 55 9.00 2.28 8.94
CA VAL A 55 9.69 3.08 9.98
C VAL A 55 11.07 2.49 10.29
N PHE A 56 11.19 1.17 10.35
CA PHE A 56 12.47 0.50 10.54
C PHE A 56 13.46 0.83 9.42
N PHE A 57 13.05 0.68 8.16
CA PHE A 57 13.89 1.04 7.02
C PHE A 57 14.20 2.54 6.96
N ALA A 58 13.25 3.40 7.32
CA ALA A 58 13.50 4.83 7.40
C ALA A 58 14.57 5.17 8.44
N PHE A 59 14.53 4.51 9.61
CA PHE A 59 15.55 4.68 10.64
C PHE A 59 16.93 4.20 10.18
N VAL A 60 17.01 3.05 9.50
CA VAL A 60 18.25 2.53 8.91
C VAL A 60 18.79 3.47 7.82
N LEU A 61 17.92 3.99 6.95
CA LEU A 61 18.29 4.89 5.86
C LEU A 61 18.68 6.30 6.33
N HIS A 62 18.29 6.73 7.53
CA HIS A 62 18.76 7.99 8.11
C HIS A 62 20.28 8.00 8.32
N TYR A 63 20.91 6.82 8.44
CA TYR A 63 22.36 6.66 8.49
C TYR A 63 23.03 6.66 7.12
N VAL A 64 22.26 6.74 6.03
CA VAL A 64 22.75 6.72 4.66
C VAL A 64 22.95 8.18 4.17
N PRO A 65 24.19 8.65 3.93
CA PRO A 65 24.49 10.09 3.84
C PRO A 65 23.95 10.83 2.59
N ALA A 66 23.38 10.13 1.61
CA ALA A 66 23.22 10.68 0.27
C ALA A 66 21.76 10.64 -0.23
N LYS A 67 21.08 11.80 -0.13
CA LYS A 67 19.67 12.00 -0.55
C LYS A 67 19.37 11.59 -2.00
N TRP A 68 20.36 11.64 -2.90
CA TRP A 68 20.20 11.22 -4.30
C TRP A 68 19.93 9.71 -4.45
N MET A 69 20.27 8.90 -3.46
CA MET A 69 20.00 7.45 -3.49
C MET A 69 18.54 7.11 -3.19
N LEU A 70 17.77 8.05 -2.62
CA LEU A 70 16.34 7.85 -2.35
C LEU A 70 15.50 7.78 -3.64
N GLY A 71 15.95 8.37 -4.76
CA GLY A 71 15.17 8.26 -6.00
C GLY A 71 15.24 6.89 -6.66
N PHE A 72 16.22 6.04 -6.31
CA PHE A 72 16.19 4.64 -6.74
C PHE A 72 15.00 3.88 -6.16
N LEU A 73 14.44 4.34 -5.03
CA LEU A 73 13.21 3.78 -4.49
C LEU A 73 12.02 3.95 -5.43
N GLY A 74 12.03 4.95 -6.33
CA GLY A 74 10.99 5.13 -7.34
C GLY A 74 11.02 4.11 -8.48
N ILE A 75 12.10 3.35 -8.63
CA ILE A 75 12.17 2.25 -9.62
C ILE A 75 11.28 1.07 -9.19
N ILE A 76 11.16 0.85 -7.88
CA ILE A 76 10.35 -0.22 -7.29
C ILE A 76 8.88 -0.11 -7.72
N PRO A 77 8.17 1.02 -7.50
CA PRO A 77 6.80 1.19 -7.98
C PRO A 77 6.70 1.18 -9.51
N ILE A 78 7.69 1.67 -10.27
CA ILE A 78 7.66 1.53 -11.74
C ILE A 78 7.61 0.06 -12.17
N ILE A 79 8.43 -0.80 -11.54
CA ILE A 79 8.44 -2.24 -11.82
C ILE A 79 7.09 -2.86 -11.48
N PHE A 80 6.46 -2.50 -10.36
CA PHE A 80 5.12 -2.98 -10.02
C PHE A 80 4.05 -2.52 -11.01
N GLY A 81 4.05 -1.24 -11.39
CA GLY A 81 3.12 -0.74 -12.40
C GLY A 81 3.27 -1.42 -13.76
N LEU A 82 4.51 -1.76 -14.16
CA LEU A 82 4.75 -2.56 -15.36
C LEU A 82 4.28 -4.01 -15.21
N LYS A 83 4.40 -4.61 -14.03
CA LYS A 83 3.90 -5.95 -13.76
C LYS A 83 2.38 -6.05 -13.91
N TYR A 84 1.63 -4.99 -13.59
CA TYR A 84 0.19 -4.90 -13.86
C TYR A 84 -0.17 -4.74 -15.34
N ILE A 85 0.75 -4.25 -16.19
CA ILE A 85 0.52 -4.12 -17.65
C ILE A 85 0.85 -5.40 -18.39
N PHE A 86 1.87 -6.13 -17.93
CA PHE A 86 2.47 -7.27 -18.64
C PHE A 86 2.30 -8.61 -17.94
N GLY A 87 1.81 -8.63 -16.69
CA GLY A 87 1.47 -9.84 -15.96
C GLY A 87 0.10 -10.34 -16.37
N ASP A 88 0.03 -11.59 -16.83
CA ASP A 88 -1.18 -12.24 -17.37
C ASP A 88 -2.09 -12.77 -16.25
N GLU A 89 -2.08 -12.15 -15.07
CA GLU A 89 -2.69 -12.68 -13.85
C GLU A 89 -3.82 -11.78 -13.37
N ASP A 90 -5.07 -12.25 -13.52
CA ASP A 90 -6.24 -11.74 -12.82
C ASP A 90 -5.96 -11.81 -11.30
N GLU A 91 -5.40 -10.76 -10.68
CA GLU A 91 -5.03 -10.78 -9.26
C GLU A 91 -6.22 -11.04 -8.34
N ALA A 92 -7.43 -10.64 -8.77
CA ALA A 92 -8.68 -10.96 -8.07
C ALA A 92 -8.96 -12.47 -8.02
N SER A 93 -8.52 -13.23 -9.04
CA SER A 93 -8.66 -14.69 -9.11
C SER A 93 -7.59 -15.40 -8.26
N GLU A 94 -6.34 -14.92 -8.25
CA GLU A 94 -5.29 -15.43 -7.37
C GLU A 94 -5.62 -15.22 -5.88
N VAL A 95 -6.11 -14.03 -5.52
CA VAL A 95 -6.52 -13.75 -4.14
C VAL A 95 -7.69 -14.65 -3.75
N SER A 96 -8.63 -14.92 -4.66
CA SER A 96 -9.74 -15.83 -4.42
C SER A 96 -9.28 -17.28 -4.20
N GLN A 97 -8.33 -17.78 -5.00
CA GLN A 97 -7.70 -19.10 -4.82
C GLN A 97 -6.90 -19.19 -3.51
N LYS A 98 -6.07 -18.19 -3.20
CA LYS A 98 -5.30 -18.12 -1.94
C LYS A 98 -6.18 -18.10 -0.69
N ILE A 99 -7.42 -17.60 -0.80
CA ILE A 99 -8.43 -17.65 0.27
C ILE A 99 -9.08 -19.04 0.37
N GLU A 100 -9.31 -19.74 -0.73
CA GLU A 100 -9.85 -21.11 -0.74
C GLU A 100 -8.87 -22.14 -0.17
N ASP A 101 -7.59 -22.05 -0.56
CA ASP A 101 -6.52 -22.93 -0.05
C ASP A 101 -6.24 -22.77 1.45
N ARG A 102 -6.81 -21.74 2.09
CA ARG A 102 -6.59 -21.41 3.51
C ARG A 102 -7.85 -21.49 4.39
N GLN A 103 -8.91 -22.16 3.93
CA GLN A 103 -10.16 -22.32 4.70
C GLN A 103 -9.97 -22.90 6.12
N ASP A 104 -8.94 -23.73 6.36
CA ASP A 104 -8.63 -24.32 7.68
C ASP A 104 -7.71 -23.47 8.58
N LYS A 105 -7.29 -22.27 8.15
CA LYS A 105 -6.36 -21.40 8.91
C LYS A 105 -7.07 -20.17 9.50
N ASN A 106 -6.48 -19.61 10.56
CA ASN A 106 -7.02 -18.44 11.26
C ASN A 106 -7.19 -17.24 10.29
N LEU A 107 -8.44 -16.82 10.05
CA LEU A 107 -8.79 -15.74 9.12
C LEU A 107 -8.02 -14.43 9.40
N ILE A 108 -7.71 -14.14 10.67
CA ILE A 108 -6.90 -12.96 11.05
C ILE A 108 -5.55 -12.98 10.34
N THR A 109 -4.87 -14.13 10.40
CA THR A 109 -3.54 -14.33 9.79
C THR A 109 -3.64 -14.31 8.27
N THR A 110 -4.70 -14.89 7.70
CA THR A 110 -4.95 -14.85 6.26
C THR A 110 -5.09 -13.40 5.78
N VAL A 111 -5.94 -12.59 6.43
CA VAL A 111 -6.11 -11.19 6.05
C VAL A 111 -4.81 -10.40 6.23
N ALA A 112 -4.13 -10.53 7.36
CA ALA A 112 -2.87 -9.82 7.59
C ALA A 112 -1.79 -10.16 6.54
N LEU A 113 -1.67 -11.43 6.15
CA LEU A 113 -0.73 -11.86 5.12
C LEU A 113 -1.13 -11.37 3.74
N ILE A 114 -2.42 -11.33 3.40
CA ILE A 114 -2.89 -10.76 2.14
C ILE A 114 -2.55 -9.27 2.10
N THR A 115 -2.84 -8.50 3.16
CA THR A 115 -2.47 -7.07 3.25
C THR A 115 -0.98 -6.85 3.02
N VAL A 116 -0.11 -7.65 3.66
CA VAL A 116 1.34 -7.52 3.54
C VAL A 116 1.84 -7.97 2.16
N ALA A 117 1.32 -9.07 1.63
CA ALA A 117 1.79 -9.63 0.37
C ALA A 117 1.32 -8.83 -0.85
N SER A 118 0.08 -8.35 -0.84
CA SER A 118 -0.51 -7.60 -1.95
C SER A 118 -0.05 -6.15 -1.97
N CYS A 119 0.13 -5.52 -0.81
CA CYS A 119 0.33 -4.06 -0.73
C CYS A 119 1.67 -3.68 -0.12
N GLY A 120 2.49 -4.66 0.26
CA GLY A 120 3.72 -4.39 1.00
C GLY A 120 4.72 -3.61 0.19
N ALA A 121 4.78 -3.86 -1.10
CA ALA A 121 5.76 -3.24 -1.96
C ALA A 121 5.49 -1.74 -2.19
N ASP A 122 4.22 -1.38 -2.33
CA ASP A 122 3.79 0.00 -2.58
C ASP A 122 3.75 0.83 -1.30
N ASN A 123 3.26 0.23 -0.22
CA ASN A 123 3.30 0.82 1.10
C ASN A 123 4.75 1.04 1.55
N ILE A 124 5.64 0.07 1.41
CA ILE A 124 7.06 0.26 1.79
C ILE A 124 7.73 1.27 0.87
N GLY A 125 7.51 1.19 -0.45
CA GLY A 125 8.11 2.09 -1.43
C GLY A 125 7.75 3.56 -1.21
N LEU A 126 6.56 3.86 -0.70
CA LEU A 126 6.10 5.22 -0.46
C LEU A 126 6.26 5.65 1.01
N PHE A 127 6.02 4.77 1.98
CA PHE A 127 6.13 5.11 3.40
C PHE A 127 7.58 5.29 3.84
N VAL A 128 8.52 4.47 3.37
CA VAL A 128 9.93 4.59 3.77
C VAL A 128 10.51 5.98 3.47
N PRO A 129 10.50 6.51 2.22
CA PRO A 129 11.08 7.81 1.94
C PRO A 129 10.28 8.94 2.61
N TYR A 130 8.97 8.75 2.79
CA TYR A 130 8.16 9.69 3.55
C TYR A 130 8.61 9.76 5.00
N PHE A 131 8.71 8.63 5.71
CA PHE A 131 9.16 8.58 7.10
C PHE A 131 10.60 9.09 7.28
N VAL A 132 11.50 8.91 6.30
CA VAL A 132 12.84 9.51 6.30
C VAL A 132 12.79 11.04 6.33
N SER A 133 11.78 11.65 5.72
CA SER A 133 11.63 13.11 5.65
C SER A 133 11.03 13.73 6.92
N LEU A 134 10.51 12.92 7.83
CA LEU A 134 9.75 13.37 9.00
C LEU A 134 10.60 13.41 10.27
N THR A 135 10.29 14.35 11.15
CA THR A 135 10.80 14.35 12.54
C THR A 135 10.07 13.32 13.39
N MET A 136 10.64 12.95 14.54
CA MET A 136 10.03 11.96 15.44
C MET A 136 8.61 12.34 15.89
N SER A 137 8.35 13.64 16.13
CA SER A 137 7.00 14.10 16.48
C SER A 137 6.02 13.99 15.30
N GLN A 138 6.49 14.23 14.07
CA GLN A 138 5.68 14.08 12.86
C GLN A 138 5.37 12.60 12.56
N ILE A 139 6.31 11.68 12.81
CA ILE A 139 6.07 10.23 12.70
C ILE A 139 4.94 9.79 13.63
N ILE A 140 4.92 10.26 14.88
CA ILE A 140 3.83 9.94 15.82
C ILE A 140 2.49 10.43 15.30
N VAL A 141 2.42 11.67 14.80
CA VAL A 141 1.19 12.21 14.20
C VAL A 141 0.77 11.38 12.98
N THR A 142 1.71 11.02 12.12
CA THR A 142 1.48 10.20 10.92
C THR A 142 0.88 8.84 11.29
N ILE A 143 1.42 8.17 12.32
CA ILE A 143 0.90 6.88 12.78
C ILE A 143 -0.55 7.02 13.27
N VAL A 144 -0.90 8.10 13.96
CA VAL A 144 -2.27 8.37 14.39
C VAL A 144 -3.19 8.59 13.18
N VAL A 145 -2.77 9.38 12.20
CA VAL A 145 -3.55 9.62 10.97
C VAL A 145 -3.74 8.32 10.18
N PHE A 146 -2.69 7.53 9.99
CA PHE A 146 -2.77 6.22 9.33
C PHE A 146 -3.70 5.27 10.07
N THR A 147 -3.68 5.27 11.41
CA THR A 147 -4.60 4.46 12.22
C THR A 147 -6.06 4.80 11.92
N ILE A 148 -6.39 6.09 11.81
CA ILE A 148 -7.74 6.55 11.43
C ILE A 148 -8.06 6.13 9.99
N CYS A 149 -7.11 6.27 9.07
CA CYS A 149 -7.32 5.88 7.67
C CYS A 149 -7.51 4.36 7.51
N ILE A 150 -6.77 3.52 8.25
CA ILE A 150 -6.97 2.06 8.28
C ILE A 150 -8.39 1.73 8.74
N TYR A 151 -8.87 2.40 9.80
CA TYR A 151 -10.25 2.19 10.26
C TYR A 151 -11.27 2.54 9.18
N LEU A 152 -11.13 3.72 8.57
CA LEU A 152 -12.02 4.17 7.49
C LEU A 152 -11.99 3.23 6.30
N LEU A 153 -10.81 2.74 5.91
CA LEU A 153 -10.62 1.80 4.83
C LEU A 153 -11.38 0.50 5.06
N VAL A 154 -11.21 -0.11 6.24
CA VAL A 154 -11.94 -1.34 6.60
C VAL A 154 -13.44 -1.11 6.64
N TRP A 155 -13.86 0.03 7.20
CA TRP A 155 -15.28 0.39 7.27
C TRP A 155 -15.90 0.60 5.89
N ILE A 156 -15.20 1.26 4.97
CA ILE A 156 -15.63 1.42 3.58
C ILE A 156 -15.72 0.06 2.89
N GLY A 157 -14.71 -0.80 3.05
CA GLY A 157 -14.71 -2.15 2.47
C GLY A 157 -15.87 -3.02 2.97
N ASP A 158 -16.14 -2.97 4.27
CA ASP A 158 -17.27 -3.67 4.91
C ASP A 158 -18.60 -3.18 4.32
N LYS A 159 -18.81 -1.85 4.29
CA LYS A 159 -20.08 -1.28 3.81
C LYS A 159 -20.29 -1.44 2.31
N SER A 160 -19.21 -1.38 1.53
CA SER A 160 -19.25 -1.46 0.06
C SER A 160 -19.30 -2.89 -0.46
N SER A 161 -19.02 -3.90 0.38
CA SER A 161 -19.06 -5.33 0.01
C SER A 161 -20.43 -5.81 -0.49
N GLN A 162 -21.49 -5.02 -0.29
CA GLN A 162 -22.86 -5.33 -0.72
C GLN A 162 -23.22 -4.75 -2.09
N VAL A 163 -22.35 -3.96 -2.72
CA VAL A 163 -22.65 -3.27 -3.99
C VAL A 163 -22.13 -4.10 -5.18
N SER A 164 -23.03 -4.74 -5.92
CA SER A 164 -22.71 -5.63 -7.05
C SER A 164 -21.88 -4.98 -8.17
N PHE A 165 -21.96 -3.65 -8.34
CA PHE A 165 -21.25 -2.90 -9.40
C PHE A 165 -19.73 -2.94 -9.24
N VAL A 166 -19.26 -2.90 -7.99
CA VAL A 166 -17.84 -2.75 -7.68
C VAL A 166 -17.06 -4.02 -8.02
N LYS A 167 -17.69 -5.19 -7.85
CA LYS A 167 -17.14 -6.50 -8.22
C LYS A 167 -16.82 -6.59 -9.73
N THR A 168 -17.72 -6.08 -10.57
CA THR A 168 -17.58 -6.14 -12.04
C THR A 168 -16.64 -5.07 -12.57
N PHE A 169 -16.63 -3.89 -11.95
CA PHE A 169 -15.75 -2.79 -12.36
C PHE A 169 -14.27 -3.11 -12.10
N LEU A 170 -13.97 -3.65 -10.92
CA LEU A 170 -12.60 -3.99 -10.53
C LEU A 170 -12.04 -5.22 -11.24
N ALA A 171 -12.88 -6.22 -11.51
CA ALA A 171 -12.49 -7.33 -12.37
C ALA A 171 -12.17 -6.90 -13.82
N LYS A 172 -12.61 -5.70 -14.23
CA LYS A 172 -12.43 -5.22 -15.62
C LYS A 172 -11.36 -4.15 -15.77
N PHE A 173 -11.10 -3.36 -14.72
CA PHE A 173 -10.23 -2.18 -14.79
C PHE A 173 -9.19 -2.07 -13.68
N GLY A 174 -9.20 -3.00 -12.69
CA GLY A 174 -8.31 -2.94 -11.54
C GLY A 174 -6.84 -2.81 -11.94
N ASP A 175 -6.38 -3.69 -12.82
CA ASP A 175 -4.96 -3.77 -13.20
C ASP A 175 -4.48 -2.51 -13.93
N TRP A 176 -5.31 -1.95 -14.82
CA TRP A 176 -4.95 -0.76 -15.58
C TRP A 176 -4.90 0.51 -14.71
N ILE A 177 -5.78 0.60 -13.71
CA ILE A 177 -5.78 1.69 -12.74
C ILE A 177 -4.52 1.63 -11.88
N MET A 178 -4.13 0.44 -11.41
CA MET A 178 -2.93 0.24 -10.59
C MET A 178 -1.64 0.54 -11.37
N ALA A 179 -1.57 0.10 -12.62
CA ALA A 179 -0.46 0.40 -13.52
C ALA A 179 -0.18 1.91 -13.63
N ILE A 180 -1.22 2.72 -13.84
CA ILE A 180 -1.08 4.18 -13.97
C ILE A 180 -0.60 4.81 -12.67
N ILE A 181 -1.20 4.42 -11.54
CA ILE A 181 -0.85 4.99 -10.23
C ILE A 181 0.62 4.69 -9.91
N TYR A 182 1.06 3.44 -10.06
CA TYR A 182 2.43 3.04 -9.73
C TYR A 182 3.49 3.63 -10.64
N ILE A 183 3.24 3.70 -11.95
CA ILE A 183 4.18 4.34 -12.89
C ILE A 183 4.27 5.85 -12.59
N GLY A 184 3.15 6.53 -12.40
CA GLY A 184 3.13 7.96 -12.08
C GLY A 184 3.86 8.29 -10.78
N LEU A 185 3.65 7.47 -9.74
CA LEU A 185 4.26 7.65 -8.43
C LEU A 185 5.78 7.43 -8.47
N GLY A 186 6.24 6.38 -9.14
CA GLY A 186 7.68 6.11 -9.27
C GLY A 186 8.42 7.17 -10.08
N ILE A 187 7.80 7.71 -11.14
CA ILE A 187 8.32 8.87 -11.87
C ILE A 187 8.43 10.09 -10.93
N MET A 188 7.40 10.36 -10.12
CA MET A 188 7.40 11.49 -9.19
C MET A 188 8.53 11.39 -8.16
N ILE A 189 8.74 10.21 -7.57
CA ILE A 189 9.81 9.95 -6.59
C ILE A 189 11.19 10.18 -7.21
N ILE A 190 11.42 9.67 -8.42
CA ILE A 190 12.69 9.84 -9.15
C ILE A 190 12.97 11.33 -9.43
N LEU A 191 11.94 12.09 -9.85
CA LEU A 191 12.07 13.52 -10.16
C LEU A 191 12.33 14.36 -8.91
N GLN A 192 11.60 14.12 -7.82
CA GLN A 192 11.73 14.91 -6.58
C GLN A 192 13.00 14.61 -5.79
N SER A 193 13.57 13.40 -5.93
CA SER A 193 14.78 12.99 -5.21
C SER A 193 16.08 13.58 -5.77
N GLY A 194 16.01 14.31 -6.89
CA GLY A 194 17.20 14.90 -7.55
C GLY A 194 18.17 13.87 -8.14
N THR A 195 17.78 12.59 -8.19
CA THR A 195 18.60 11.47 -8.65
C THR A 195 19.01 11.62 -10.11
N ILE A 196 18.09 12.07 -10.97
CA ILE A 196 18.40 12.34 -12.38
C ILE A 196 19.45 13.45 -12.51
N ASN A 197 19.28 14.56 -11.79
CA ASN A 197 20.23 15.68 -11.83
C ASN A 197 21.63 15.29 -11.32
N TYR A 198 21.70 14.41 -10.32
CA TYR A 198 22.99 13.90 -9.81
C TYR A 198 23.65 12.95 -10.82
N LEU A 199 22.91 11.99 -11.39
CA LEU A 199 23.44 11.06 -12.40
C LEU A 199 23.90 11.78 -13.68
N VAL A 200 23.14 12.77 -14.15
CA VAL A 200 23.54 13.61 -15.29
C VAL A 200 24.82 14.37 -14.96
N LYS A 201 24.95 14.96 -13.77
CA LYS A 201 26.21 15.60 -13.34
C LYS A 201 27.39 14.63 -13.22
N LEU A 202 27.15 13.36 -12.88
CA LEU A 202 28.20 12.34 -12.77
C LEU A 202 28.70 11.85 -14.13
N ILE A 203 27.84 11.88 -15.16
CA ILE A 203 28.18 11.41 -16.52
C ILE A 203 28.82 12.53 -17.37
N PHE A 204 28.46 13.79 -17.10
CA PHE A 204 28.96 14.97 -17.84
C PHE A 204 30.06 15.75 -17.10
N HIS A 205 30.72 15.12 -16.12
CA HIS A 205 31.90 15.61 -15.40
C HIS A 205 32.94 14.49 -15.29
#